data_AF-A0A174JPJ4-F1
#
_entry.id   AF-A0A174JPJ4-F1
#
_cell.length_a   1.000
_cell.length_b   1.000
_cell.length_c   1.000
_cell.angle_alpha   90.00
_cell.angle_beta   90.00
_cell.angle_gamma   90.00
#
_symmetry.space_group_name_H-M   'P 1'
#
loop_
_entity.id
_entity.type
_entity.pdbx_description
1 polymer ?
#
loop_
_entity_poly.entity_id
_entity_poly.type
_entity_poly.pdbx_seq_one_letter_code
_entity_poly.pdbx_strand_id
1 'polypeptide(L)'
;MNQQDLRVIKTKKNIEESFLRLLEKKSFSEITVQNILDEALINRSTFYKHYSDKYDLARLLSDRMFREFQDMLENRFLASQNREVYETIDVIYEVLYDKRETFLNLWKIHTDEVQLENEMADYLKHRFISAYSSGFIGNASQMDYLSGTYAALTMSSLKWCLNHDYDTVREIVPPFVRNILLAMQEFRQLEHKCKEHGEKL
;
A
#
# COMPACT_ATOMS: atom_id res chain seq x y z
N MET A 1 19.79 19.04 -15.44
CA MET A 1 20.64 18.36 -14.43
C MET A 1 20.61 16.88 -14.75
N ASN A 2 21.73 16.19 -14.84
CA ASN A 2 21.74 14.75 -15.16
C ASN A 2 21.13 13.97 -13.97
N GLN A 3 19.99 13.31 -14.17
CA GLN A 3 19.31 12.58 -13.10
C GLN A 3 20.05 11.30 -12.67
N GLN A 4 21.02 10.84 -13.47
CA GLN A 4 21.87 9.70 -13.16
C GLN A 4 23.18 10.11 -12.45
N ASP A 5 23.41 11.41 -12.22
CA ASP A 5 24.57 11.87 -11.44
C ASP A 5 24.44 11.38 -9.99
N LEU A 6 25.45 10.64 -9.52
CA LEU A 6 25.50 10.09 -8.17
C LEU A 6 25.31 11.18 -7.10
N ARG A 7 25.76 12.42 -7.37
CA ARG A 7 25.54 13.55 -6.47
C ARG A 7 24.07 13.94 -6.38
N VAL A 8 23.36 13.94 -7.51
CA VAL A 8 21.92 14.23 -7.57
C VAL A 8 21.14 13.17 -6.79
N ILE A 9 21.47 11.89 -6.99
CA ILE A 9 20.83 10.76 -6.30
C ILE A 9 21.04 10.86 -4.78
N LYS A 10 22.29 11.06 -4.34
CA LYS A 10 22.63 11.18 -2.91
C LYS A 10 21.94 12.37 -2.24
N THR A 11 21.93 13.54 -2.90
CA THR A 11 21.26 14.73 -2.36
C THR A 11 19.75 14.51 -2.26
N LYS A 12 19.13 13.94 -3.29
CA LYS A 12 17.69 13.64 -3.30
C LYS A 12 17.31 12.70 -2.15
N LYS A 13 18.07 11.61 -2.00
CA LYS A 13 17.89 10.64 -0.90
C LYS A 13 18.01 11.31 0.47
N ASN A 14 19.04 12.14 0.68
CA ASN A 14 19.22 12.87 1.94
C ASN A 14 18.05 13.82 2.24
N ILE A 15 17.52 14.54 1.24
CA ILE A 15 16.34 15.39 1.41
C ILE A 15 15.12 14.56 1.85
N GLU A 16 14.86 13.46 1.15
CA GLU A 16 13.72 12.56 1.43
C GLU A 16 13.82 11.95 2.83
N GLU A 17 14.98 11.44 3.22
CA GLU A 17 15.21 10.87 4.55
C GLU A 17 15.07 11.91 5.67
N SER A 18 15.60 13.12 5.47
CA SER A 18 15.43 14.23 6.41
C SER A 18 13.97 14.64 6.57
N PHE A 19 13.22 14.67 5.46
CA PHE A 19 11.79 14.95 5.51
C PHE A 19 11.00 13.88 6.27
N LEU A 20 11.31 12.59 6.04
CA LEU A 20 10.70 11.48 6.79
C LEU A 20 11.00 11.55 8.29
N ARG A 21 12.25 11.83 8.68
CA ARG A 21 12.62 12.05 10.09
C ARG A 21 11.88 13.22 10.73
N LEU A 22 11.53 14.26 9.95
CA LEU A 22 10.72 15.37 10.45
C LEU A 22 9.26 14.94 10.65
N LEU A 23 8.68 14.13 9.75
CA LEU A 23 7.32 13.60 9.88
C LEU A 23 7.12 12.67 11.09
N GLU A 24 8.19 12.09 11.62
CA GLU A 24 8.16 11.34 12.88
C GLU A 24 8.00 12.24 14.10
N LYS A 25 8.48 13.49 14.02
CA LYS A 25 8.59 14.41 15.15
C LYS A 25 7.48 15.47 15.17
N LYS A 26 6.89 15.80 14.02
CA LYS A 26 5.88 16.87 13.89
C LYS A 26 4.91 16.59 12.75
N SER A 27 3.75 17.22 12.79
CA SER A 27 2.75 17.08 11.72
C SER A 27 3.23 17.76 10.42
N PHE A 28 2.74 17.29 9.28
CA PHE A 28 3.16 17.82 7.97
C PHE A 28 2.91 19.33 7.83
N SER A 29 1.85 19.86 8.43
CA SER A 29 1.53 21.29 8.41
C SER A 29 2.59 22.14 9.11
N GLU A 30 3.19 21.63 10.19
CA GLU A 30 4.24 22.29 10.98
C GLU A 30 5.63 22.24 10.32
N ILE A 31 5.87 21.32 9.37
CA ILE A 31 7.14 21.24 8.65
C ILE A 31 7.26 22.43 7.69
N THR A 32 8.37 23.17 7.78
CA THR A 32 8.73 24.19 6.79
C THR A 32 9.85 23.69 5.87
N VAL A 33 10.01 24.29 4.69
CA VAL A 33 11.19 24.03 3.84
C VAL A 33 12.48 24.30 4.62
N GLN A 34 12.52 25.33 5.47
CA GLN A 34 13.68 25.62 6.30
C GLN A 34 14.05 24.46 7.23
N ASN A 35 13.08 23.81 7.88
CA ASN A 35 13.36 22.65 8.71
C ASN A 35 13.99 21.50 7.92
N ILE A 36 13.56 21.29 6.67
CA ILE A 36 14.12 20.27 5.79
C ILE A 36 15.57 20.62 5.41
N LEU A 37 15.84 21.89 5.10
CA LEU A 37 17.20 22.37 4.82
C LEU A 37 18.13 22.16 6.01
N ASP A 38 17.67 22.49 7.22
CA ASP A 38 18.43 22.37 8.46
C ASP A 38 18.72 20.90 8.78
N GLU A 39 17.72 20.02 8.70
CA GLU A 39 17.85 18.59 8.96
C GLU A 39 18.71 17.88 7.89
N ALA A 40 18.64 18.30 6.63
CA ALA A 40 19.44 17.73 5.54
C ALA A 40 20.83 18.36 5.38
N LEU A 41 21.14 19.45 6.10
CA LEU A 41 22.39 20.20 5.99
C LEU A 41 22.69 20.66 4.54
N ILE A 42 21.69 21.25 3.88
CA ILE A 42 21.81 21.75 2.50
C ILE A 42 21.38 23.21 2.36
N ASN A 43 21.90 23.88 1.33
CA ASN A 43 21.46 25.22 0.99
C ASN A 43 20.10 25.21 0.29
N ARG A 44 19.31 26.27 0.47
CA ARG A 44 17.99 26.48 -0.16
C ARG A 44 18.00 26.27 -1.68
N SER A 45 19.01 26.77 -2.37
CA SER A 45 19.15 26.60 -3.83
C SER A 45 19.36 25.14 -4.26
N THR A 46 19.81 24.27 -3.35
CA THR A 46 19.95 22.84 -3.61
C THR A 46 18.58 22.16 -3.56
N PHE A 47 17.77 22.46 -2.54
CA PHE A 47 16.41 21.92 -2.44
C PHE A 47 15.57 22.26 -3.67
N TYR A 48 15.57 23.52 -4.09
CA TYR A 48 14.77 23.99 -5.23
C TYR A 48 15.25 23.49 -6.60
N LYS A 49 16.39 22.78 -6.68
CA LYS A 49 16.77 22.03 -7.89
C LYS A 49 16.04 20.70 -8.02
N HIS A 50 15.45 20.20 -6.93
CA HIS A 50 14.81 18.89 -6.85
C HIS A 50 13.30 18.98 -6.62
N TYR A 51 12.84 19.98 -5.85
CA TYR A 51 11.44 20.12 -5.42
C TYR A 51 11.02 21.58 -5.42
N SER A 52 9.78 21.88 -5.84
CA SER A 52 9.27 23.27 -5.81
C SER A 52 8.93 23.76 -4.40
N ASP A 53 8.49 22.87 -3.52
CA ASP A 53 8.20 23.10 -2.10
C ASP A 53 8.07 21.76 -1.35
N LYS A 54 7.55 21.79 -0.11
CA LYS A 54 7.34 20.59 0.70
C LYS A 54 6.19 19.69 0.20
N TYR A 55 5.20 20.27 -0.49
CA TYR A 55 4.06 19.53 -1.03
C TYR A 55 4.49 18.73 -2.25
N ASP A 56 5.27 19.32 -3.15
CA ASP A 56 5.86 18.61 -4.28
C ASP A 56 6.79 17.47 -3.84
N LEU A 57 7.59 17.69 -2.78
CA LEU A 57 8.38 16.62 -2.15
C LEU A 57 7.49 15.48 -1.64
N ALA A 58 6.44 15.79 -0.85
CA ALA A 58 5.54 14.80 -0.30
C ALA A 58 4.78 14.03 -1.39
N ARG A 59 4.33 14.74 -2.43
CA ARG A 59 3.64 14.16 -3.60
C ARG A 59 4.54 13.22 -4.38
N LEU A 60 5.75 13.65 -4.75
CA LEU A 60 6.68 12.81 -5.51
C LEU A 60 7.14 11.57 -4.74
N LEU A 61 7.21 11.66 -3.41
CA LEU A 61 7.51 10.52 -2.55
C LEU A 61 6.29 9.58 -2.45
N SER A 62 5.09 10.13 -2.24
CA SER A 62 3.83 9.36 -2.21
C SER A 62 3.57 8.65 -3.53
N ASP A 63 3.72 9.34 -4.67
CA ASP A 63 3.61 8.77 -6.01
C ASP A 63 4.55 7.57 -6.23
N ARG A 64 5.76 7.62 -5.64
CA ARG A 64 6.73 6.51 -5.72
C ARG A 64 6.26 5.32 -4.90
N MET A 65 5.85 5.56 -3.65
CA MET A 65 5.34 4.51 -2.77
C MET A 65 4.06 3.87 -3.32
N PHE A 66 3.19 4.68 -3.92
CA PHE A 66 1.97 4.21 -4.55
C PHE A 66 2.28 3.30 -5.75
N ARG A 67 3.19 3.69 -6.65
CA ARG A 67 3.60 2.82 -7.78
C ARG A 67 4.12 1.47 -7.31
N GLU A 68 4.99 1.46 -6.31
CA GLU A 68 5.50 0.20 -5.76
C GLU A 68 4.39 -0.67 -5.16
N PHE A 69 3.40 -0.05 -4.51
CA PHE A 69 2.21 -0.74 -4.04
C PHE A 69 1.37 -1.32 -5.17
N GLN A 70 1.20 -0.59 -6.27
CA GLN A 70 0.49 -1.08 -7.45
C GLN A 70 1.20 -2.29 -8.06
N ASP A 71 2.52 -2.23 -8.22
CA ASP A 71 3.33 -3.34 -8.76
C ASP A 71 3.22 -4.60 -7.89
N MET A 72 3.25 -4.42 -6.57
CA MET A 72 3.04 -5.49 -5.59
C MET A 72 1.66 -6.16 -5.73
N LEU A 73 0.60 -5.35 -5.83
CA LEU A 73 -0.77 -5.86 -5.93
C LEU A 73 -1.08 -6.50 -7.28
N GLU A 74 -0.53 -5.99 -8.38
CA GLU A 74 -0.79 -6.56 -9.70
C GLU A 74 -0.38 -8.03 -9.75
N ASN A 75 0.78 -8.38 -9.18
CA ASN A 75 1.22 -9.76 -9.05
C ASN A 75 0.23 -10.63 -8.24
N ARG A 76 -0.34 -10.08 -7.16
CA ARG A 76 -1.37 -10.78 -6.36
C ARG A 76 -2.66 -11.01 -7.15
N PHE A 77 -3.10 -10.06 -7.98
CA PHE A 77 -4.34 -10.21 -8.75
C PHE A 77 -4.16 -11.10 -9.98
N LEU A 78 -2.94 -11.25 -10.49
CA LEU A 78 -2.60 -12.20 -11.55
C LEU A 78 -2.43 -13.63 -11.03
N ALA A 79 -2.14 -13.81 -9.73
CA ALA A 79 -2.06 -15.12 -9.12
C ALA A 79 -3.41 -15.85 -9.21
N SER A 80 -3.41 -16.97 -9.93
CA SER A 80 -4.61 -17.72 -10.30
C SER A 80 -4.82 -18.94 -9.41
N GLN A 81 -3.72 -19.48 -8.87
CA GLN A 81 -3.72 -20.60 -7.94
C GLN A 81 -3.49 -20.11 -6.51
N ASN A 82 -4.13 -20.76 -5.54
CA ASN A 82 -3.95 -20.42 -4.12
C ASN A 82 -2.47 -20.38 -3.69
N ARG A 83 -1.66 -21.31 -4.21
CA ARG A 83 -0.22 -21.34 -3.92
C ARG A 83 0.48 -20.07 -4.38
N GLU A 84 0.19 -19.61 -5.59
CA GLU A 84 0.72 -18.36 -6.15
C GLU A 84 0.27 -17.17 -5.29
N VAL A 85 -0.98 -17.18 -4.82
CA VAL A 85 -1.49 -16.12 -3.92
C VAL A 85 -0.69 -16.08 -2.61
N TYR A 86 -0.39 -17.22 -1.99
CA TYR A 86 0.42 -17.25 -0.76
C TYR A 86 1.83 -16.70 -0.99
N GLU A 87 2.50 -17.13 -2.07
CA GLU A 87 3.84 -16.68 -2.41
C GLU A 87 3.87 -15.16 -2.67
N THR A 88 2.82 -14.60 -3.30
CA THR A 88 2.72 -13.13 -3.48
C THR A 88 2.56 -12.38 -2.15
N ILE A 89 1.83 -12.95 -1.19
CA ILE A 89 1.59 -12.32 0.12
C ILE A 89 2.88 -12.19 0.92
N ASP A 90 3.72 -13.24 0.95
CA ASP A 90 5.01 -13.20 1.63
C ASP A 90 5.92 -12.11 1.06
N VAL A 91 6.00 -12.02 -0.28
CA VAL A 91 6.78 -10.98 -0.98
C VAL A 91 6.25 -9.57 -0.68
N ILE A 92 4.93 -9.40 -0.69
CA ILE A 92 4.29 -8.11 -0.37
C ILE A 92 4.68 -7.66 1.04
N TYR A 93 4.65 -8.56 2.03
CA TYR A 93 5.01 -8.20 3.39
C TYR A 93 6.49 -7.85 3.57
N GLU A 94 7.40 -8.60 2.94
CA GLU A 94 8.84 -8.29 3.00
C GLU A 94 9.14 -6.89 2.45
N VAL A 95 8.55 -6.54 1.30
CA VAL A 95 8.73 -5.21 0.68
C VAL A 95 8.09 -4.10 1.51
N LEU A 96 6.88 -4.32 2.04
CA LEU A 96 6.20 -3.34 2.88
C LEU A 96 6.95 -3.09 4.19
N TYR A 97 7.53 -4.13 4.79
CA TYR A 97 8.25 -4.01 6.05
C TYR A 97 9.53 -3.17 5.90
N ASP A 98 10.29 -3.38 4.82
CA ASP A 98 11.49 -2.59 4.51
C ASP A 98 11.19 -1.09 4.40
N LYS A 99 9.97 -0.74 3.94
CA LYS A 99 9.53 0.64 3.72
C LYS A 99 8.52 1.12 4.75
N ARG A 100 8.37 0.42 5.88
CA ARG A 100 7.25 0.62 6.80
C ARG A 100 7.16 2.05 7.34
N GLU A 101 8.30 2.63 7.70
CA GLU A 101 8.36 3.98 8.27
C GLU A 101 7.94 5.02 7.24
N THR A 102 8.32 4.81 5.97
CA THR A 102 7.94 5.69 4.86
C THR A 102 6.43 5.64 4.63
N PHE A 103 5.83 4.44 4.55
CA PHE A 103 4.37 4.31 4.42
C PHE A 103 3.63 4.93 5.62
N LEU A 104 4.04 4.60 6.85
CA LEU A 104 3.39 5.13 8.06
C LEU A 104 3.48 6.64 8.17
N ASN A 105 4.60 7.25 7.77
CA ASN A 105 4.77 8.70 7.82
C ASN A 105 3.98 9.40 6.72
N LEU A 106 3.90 8.85 5.52
CA LEU A 106 3.12 9.42 4.42
C LEU A 106 1.62 9.25 4.60
N TRP A 107 1.16 8.15 5.21
CA TRP A 107 -0.25 7.96 5.54
C TRP A 107 -0.80 8.96 6.55
N LYS A 108 0.07 9.64 7.33
CA LYS A 108 -0.35 10.74 8.23
C LYS A 108 -0.64 12.04 7.48
N ILE A 109 -0.29 12.12 6.19
CA ILE A 109 -0.48 13.31 5.37
C ILE A 109 -1.87 13.23 4.71
N HIS A 110 -2.73 14.17 5.08
CA HIS A 110 -4.04 14.34 4.45
C HIS A 110 -4.18 15.81 4.01
N THR A 111 -3.87 16.07 2.76
CA THR A 111 -4.05 17.38 2.11
C THR A 111 -4.80 17.21 0.81
N ASP A 112 -5.21 18.29 0.15
CA ASP A 112 -5.86 18.21 -1.17
C ASP A 112 -4.93 17.62 -2.25
N GLU A 113 -3.61 17.67 -2.04
CA GLU A 113 -2.59 17.25 -3.00
C GLU A 113 -1.97 15.88 -2.70
N VAL A 114 -2.07 15.40 -1.45
CA VAL A 114 -1.40 14.18 -0.98
C VAL A 114 -2.32 13.43 -0.02
N GLN A 115 -2.79 12.25 -0.43
CA GLN A 115 -3.66 11.37 0.37
C GLN A 115 -3.36 9.89 0.13
N LEU A 116 -2.09 9.48 0.28
CA LEU A 116 -1.62 8.14 -0.10
C LEU A 116 -2.48 6.99 0.46
N GLU A 117 -2.94 7.08 1.71
CA GLU A 117 -3.78 6.03 2.31
C GLU A 117 -5.12 5.85 1.56
N ASN A 118 -5.78 6.96 1.20
CA ASN A 118 -7.03 6.96 0.45
C ASN A 118 -6.80 6.46 -0.99
N GLU A 119 -5.74 6.93 -1.64
CA GLU A 119 -5.37 6.49 -3.00
C GLU A 119 -5.13 4.97 -3.05
N MET A 120 -4.48 4.41 -2.04
CA MET A 120 -4.29 2.96 -1.91
C MET A 120 -5.61 2.20 -1.72
N ALA A 121 -6.51 2.71 -0.86
CA ALA A 121 -7.82 2.12 -0.64
C ALA A 121 -8.68 2.13 -1.92
N ASP A 122 -8.72 3.26 -2.62
CA ASP A 122 -9.44 3.41 -3.88
C ASP A 122 -8.86 2.49 -4.95
N TYR A 123 -7.54 2.39 -5.05
CA TYR A 123 -6.89 1.48 -5.99
C TYR A 123 -7.27 0.02 -5.73
N LEU A 124 -7.25 -0.44 -4.47
CA LEU A 124 -7.69 -1.79 -4.09
C LEU A 124 -9.13 -2.06 -4.52
N LYS A 125 -10.03 -1.09 -4.31
CA LYS A 125 -11.43 -1.19 -4.74
C LYS A 125 -11.54 -1.36 -6.26
N HIS A 126 -10.88 -0.51 -7.03
CA HIS A 126 -10.90 -0.56 -8.49
C HIS A 126 -10.28 -1.85 -9.04
N ARG A 127 -9.15 -2.30 -8.49
CA ARG A 127 -8.52 -3.56 -8.89
C ARG A 127 -9.40 -4.76 -8.57
N PHE A 128 -10.07 -4.78 -7.41
CA PHE A 128 -11.03 -5.82 -7.08
C PHE A 128 -12.18 -5.89 -8.09
N ILE A 129 -12.80 -4.75 -8.40
CA ILE A 129 -13.89 -4.68 -9.39
C ILE A 129 -13.38 -5.17 -10.76
N SER A 130 -12.20 -4.72 -11.19
CA SER A 130 -11.61 -5.15 -12.47
C SER A 130 -11.35 -6.65 -12.51
N ALA A 131 -10.91 -7.26 -11.41
CA ALA A 131 -10.57 -8.67 -11.37
C ALA A 131 -11.80 -9.59 -11.28
N TYR A 132 -12.86 -9.14 -10.61
CA TYR A 132 -13.99 -10.00 -10.25
C TYR A 132 -15.32 -9.59 -10.88
N SER A 133 -15.41 -8.50 -11.64
CA SER A 133 -16.66 -8.09 -12.31
C SER A 133 -17.12 -9.09 -13.37
N SER A 134 -16.20 -9.71 -14.09
CA SER A 134 -16.52 -10.75 -15.08
C SER A 134 -17.02 -12.02 -14.39
N GLY A 135 -18.26 -12.42 -14.66
CA GLY A 135 -18.88 -13.59 -14.04
C GLY A 135 -19.43 -13.36 -12.63
N PHE A 136 -19.44 -12.13 -12.13
CA PHE A 136 -20.09 -11.80 -10.87
C PHE A 136 -21.61 -11.98 -10.96
N ILE A 137 -22.18 -12.76 -10.04
CA ILE A 137 -23.62 -12.97 -9.92
C ILE A 137 -24.13 -12.03 -8.82
N GLY A 138 -24.51 -10.81 -9.23
CA GLY A 138 -25.03 -9.77 -8.34
C GLY A 138 -25.19 -8.44 -9.06
N ASN A 139 -25.64 -7.40 -8.35
CA ASN A 139 -25.82 -6.05 -8.88
C ASN A 139 -24.65 -5.10 -8.54
N ALA A 140 -24.68 -3.90 -9.12
CA ALA A 140 -23.62 -2.89 -8.92
C ALA A 140 -23.42 -2.51 -7.45
N SER A 141 -24.49 -2.40 -6.66
CA SER A 141 -24.41 -2.08 -5.23
C SER A 141 -23.77 -3.21 -4.42
N GLN A 142 -24.02 -4.47 -4.77
CA GLN A 142 -23.36 -5.62 -4.14
C GLN A 142 -21.86 -5.65 -4.47
N MET A 143 -21.48 -5.37 -5.72
CA MET A 143 -20.07 -5.24 -6.11
C MET A 143 -19.37 -4.07 -5.41
N ASP A 144 -20.04 -2.93 -5.32
CA ASP A 144 -19.54 -1.75 -4.60
C ASP A 144 -19.28 -2.05 -3.12
N TYR A 145 -20.25 -2.70 -2.45
CA TYR A 145 -20.11 -3.14 -1.06
C TYR A 145 -18.96 -4.13 -0.87
N LEU A 146 -18.86 -5.16 -1.73
CA LEU A 146 -17.81 -6.18 -1.64
C LEU A 146 -16.42 -5.60 -1.88
N SER A 147 -16.26 -4.79 -2.92
CA SER A 147 -14.99 -4.15 -3.24
C SER A 147 -14.54 -3.15 -2.17
N GLY A 148 -15.48 -2.38 -1.60
CA GLY A 148 -15.22 -1.51 -0.46
C GLY A 148 -14.82 -2.29 0.80
N THR A 149 -15.51 -3.39 1.10
CA THR A 149 -15.18 -4.27 2.23
C THR A 149 -13.79 -4.89 2.06
N TYR A 150 -13.47 -5.37 0.87
CA TYR A 150 -12.14 -5.90 0.54
C TYR A 150 -11.04 -4.85 0.76
N ALA A 151 -11.23 -3.63 0.24
CA ALA A 151 -10.28 -2.55 0.41
C ALA A 151 -10.08 -2.19 1.89
N ALA A 152 -11.16 -2.06 2.66
CA ALA A 152 -11.11 -1.73 4.08
C ALA A 152 -10.39 -2.80 4.92
N LEU A 153 -10.70 -4.08 4.69
CA LEU A 153 -10.03 -5.21 5.38
C LEU A 153 -8.55 -5.29 5.02
N THR A 154 -8.22 -5.09 3.74
CA THR A 154 -6.82 -5.09 3.28
C THR A 154 -6.06 -3.94 3.90
N MET A 155 -6.58 -2.71 3.85
CA MET A 155 -5.94 -1.54 4.46
C MET A 155 -5.79 -1.69 5.98
N SER A 156 -6.79 -2.25 6.67
CA SER A 156 -6.70 -2.56 8.10
C SER A 156 -5.59 -3.57 8.39
N SER A 157 -5.47 -4.62 7.57
CA SER A 157 -4.42 -5.62 7.69
C SER A 157 -3.03 -5.03 7.43
N LEU A 158 -2.90 -4.21 6.37
CA LEU A 158 -1.66 -3.50 6.05
C LEU A 158 -1.24 -2.56 7.17
N LYS A 159 -2.17 -1.77 7.71
CA LYS A 159 -1.90 -0.87 8.84
C LYS A 159 -1.42 -1.64 10.05
N TRP A 160 -2.05 -2.77 10.36
CA TRP A 160 -1.61 -3.63 11.46
C TRP A 160 -0.20 -4.13 11.20
N CYS A 161 0.10 -4.69 10.03
CA CYS A 161 1.43 -5.21 9.68
C CYS A 161 2.53 -4.14 9.80
N LEU A 162 2.27 -2.92 9.31
CA LEU A 162 3.25 -1.83 9.33
C LEU A 162 3.58 -1.35 10.75
N ASN A 163 2.69 -1.57 11.73
CA ASN A 163 2.88 -1.17 13.13
C ASN A 163 3.43 -2.29 14.03
N HIS A 164 3.71 -3.48 13.50
CA HIS A 164 4.26 -4.61 14.25
C HIS A 164 5.64 -5.01 13.71
N ASP A 165 6.41 -5.72 14.53
CA ASP A 165 7.71 -6.24 14.11
C ASP A 165 7.58 -7.36 13.07
N TYR A 166 8.66 -7.59 12.32
CA TYR A 166 8.65 -8.51 11.19
C TYR A 166 8.32 -9.95 11.60
N ASP A 167 8.87 -10.41 12.73
CA ASP A 167 8.70 -11.78 13.19
C ASP A 167 7.25 -12.03 13.59
N THR A 168 6.63 -11.11 14.32
CA THR A 168 5.21 -11.14 14.68
C THR A 168 4.32 -11.17 13.44
N VAL A 169 4.60 -10.33 12.43
CA VAL A 169 3.81 -10.29 11.19
C VAL A 169 3.94 -11.61 10.41
N ARG A 170 5.17 -12.12 10.27
CA ARG A 170 5.47 -13.36 9.56
C ARG A 170 4.84 -14.59 10.21
N GLU A 171 4.76 -14.62 11.53
CA GLU A 171 4.14 -15.72 12.28
C GLU A 171 2.60 -15.72 12.12
N ILE A 172 1.97 -14.56 12.12
CA ILE A 172 0.51 -14.46 12.21
C ILE A 172 -0.15 -14.40 10.82
N VAL A 173 0.36 -13.55 9.93
CA VAL A 173 -0.44 -13.07 8.81
C VAL A 173 -0.50 -14.06 7.63
N PRO A 174 0.62 -14.59 7.11
CA PRO A 174 0.56 -15.58 6.02
C PRO A 174 -0.27 -16.82 6.38
N PRO A 175 -0.11 -17.45 7.57
CA PRO A 175 -0.97 -18.57 7.98
C PRO A 175 -2.45 -18.19 8.09
N PHE A 176 -2.75 -17.00 8.61
CA PHE A 176 -4.13 -16.52 8.72
C PHE A 176 -4.78 -16.35 7.35
N VAL A 177 -4.11 -15.67 6.41
CA VAL A 177 -4.63 -15.50 5.05
C VAL A 177 -4.75 -16.84 4.33
N ARG A 178 -3.82 -17.77 4.57
CA ARG A 178 -3.92 -19.15 4.08
C ARG A 178 -5.19 -19.83 4.53
N ASN A 179 -5.51 -19.77 5.81
CA ASN A 179 -6.70 -20.40 6.38
C ASN A 179 -7.99 -19.78 5.84
N ILE A 180 -8.04 -18.46 5.65
CA ILE A 180 -9.20 -17.79 5.01
C ILE A 180 -9.41 -18.32 3.59
N LEU A 181 -8.36 -18.36 2.78
CA LEU A 181 -8.47 -18.80 1.39
C LEU A 181 -8.88 -20.26 1.26
N LEU A 182 -8.42 -21.13 2.18
CA LEU A 182 -8.86 -22.53 2.25
C LEU A 182 -10.34 -22.64 2.66
N ALA A 183 -10.77 -21.92 3.69
CA ALA A 183 -12.17 -21.91 4.13
C ALA A 183 -13.12 -21.44 3.01
N MET A 184 -12.73 -20.41 2.24
CA MET A 184 -13.51 -19.95 1.08
C MET A 184 -13.62 -21.01 -0.03
N GLN A 185 -12.63 -21.88 -0.20
CA GLN A 185 -12.70 -22.99 -1.16
C GLN A 185 -13.60 -24.12 -0.69
N GLU A 186 -13.47 -24.53 0.58
CA GLU A 186 -14.33 -25.58 1.16
C GLU A 186 -15.79 -25.19 1.08
N PHE A 187 -16.11 -23.92 1.39
CA PHE A 187 -17.46 -23.39 1.26
C PHE A 187 -17.98 -23.48 -0.17
N ARG A 188 -17.17 -23.09 -1.17
CA ARG A 188 -17.53 -23.20 -2.59
C ARG A 188 -17.75 -24.65 -3.04
N GLN A 189 -16.95 -25.59 -2.54
CA GLN A 189 -17.12 -27.02 -2.83
C GLN A 189 -18.40 -27.58 -2.22
N LEU A 190 -18.75 -27.17 -0.99
CA LEU A 190 -20.01 -27.54 -0.33
C LEU A 190 -21.21 -27.01 -1.10
N GLU A 191 -21.20 -25.74 -1.53
CA GLU A 191 -22.27 -25.17 -2.35
C GLU A 191 -22.48 -25.93 -3.67
N HIS A 192 -21.38 -26.34 -4.32
CA HIS A 192 -21.45 -27.17 -5.53
C HIS A 192 -22.08 -28.54 -5.24
N LYS A 193 -21.67 -29.21 -4.16
CA LYS A 193 -22.23 -30.52 -3.76
C LYS A 193 -23.72 -30.44 -3.41
N CYS A 194 -24.14 -29.41 -2.67
CA CYS A 194 -25.56 -29.18 -2.34
C CYS A 194 -26.40 -28.93 -3.59
N LYS A 195 -25.88 -28.15 -4.56
CA LYS A 195 -26.55 -27.92 -5.86
C LYS A 195 -26.68 -29.19 -6.70
N GLU A 196 -25.69 -30.09 -6.67
CA GLU A 196 -25.73 -31.37 -7.40
C GLU A 196 -26.69 -32.40 -6.78
N HIS A 197 -26.89 -32.35 -5.45
CA HIS A 197 -27.72 -33.33 -4.73
C HIS A 197 -29.15 -32.84 -4.46
N GLY A 198 -29.52 -31.64 -4.92
CA GLY A 198 -30.87 -31.09 -4.74
C GLY A 198 -31.25 -30.78 -3.29
N GLU A 199 -30.28 -30.81 -2.37
CA GLU A 199 -30.48 -30.47 -0.97
C GLU A 199 -30.40 -28.95 -0.80
N LYS A 200 -31.47 -28.34 -0.30
CA LYS A 200 -31.43 -26.93 0.13
C LYS A 200 -30.63 -26.84 1.42
N LEU A 201 -29.68 -25.91 1.46
CA LEU A 201 -29.03 -25.41 2.68
C LEU A 201 -30.06 -24.95 3.71
#